data_AF-A0A7W1TI95-F1
#
_entry.id   AF-A0A7W1TI95-F1
#
_cell.length_a   1.000
_cell.length_b   1.000
_cell.length_c   1.000
_cell.angle_alpha   90.00
_cell.angle_beta   90.00
_cell.angle_gamma   90.00
#
_symmetry.space_group_name_H-M   'P 1'
#
loop_
_entity.id
_entity.type
_entity.pdbx_description
1 polymer ?
#
loop_
_entity_poly.entity_id
_entity_poly.type
_entity_poly.pdbx_seq_one_letter_code
_entity_poly.pdbx_strand_id
1 'polypeptide(L)'
;MMSQRIQIVGINAFLTATYGHDTRLIDLLAHLHFDHQQLDSIRTEYLQDVINAYTGAVQEQVVADRDGARLYQILVRRFGFDGNPADTLRDIAKNYGVSRERIRQLEQKALKMCASKAIRGAIETLLRDAVAKLVGGPQEPVEATTA
;
A
#
# COMPACT_ATOMS: atom_id res chain seq x y z
N MET A 1 20.33 -1.72 -2.16
CA MET A 1 19.52 -2.81 -1.57
C MET A 1 18.23 -2.18 -1.07
N MET A 2 17.06 -2.61 -1.56
CA MET A 2 15.78 -2.12 -1.05
C MET A 2 15.56 -2.67 0.36
N SER A 3 15.17 -1.82 1.31
CA SER A 3 14.93 -2.25 2.69
C SER A 3 13.46 -2.55 2.91
N GLN A 4 13.13 -3.84 3.01
CA GLN A 4 11.77 -4.32 3.34
C GLN A 4 11.21 -3.68 4.61
N ARG A 5 12.07 -3.50 5.63
CA ARG A 5 11.68 -2.84 6.88
C ARG A 5 11.20 -1.42 6.65
N ILE A 6 11.88 -0.65 5.80
CA ILE A 6 11.50 0.73 5.50
C ILE A 6 10.18 0.75 4.73
N GLN A 7 10.02 -0.13 3.73
CA GLN A 7 8.79 -0.23 2.95
C GLN A 7 7.57 -0.58 3.82
N ILE A 8 7.70 -1.54 4.74
CA ILE A 8 6.60 -1.92 5.65
C ILE A 8 6.22 -0.78 6.58
N VAL A 9 7.21 -0.09 7.18
CA VAL A 9 6.93 1.09 8.02
C VAL A 9 6.21 2.16 7.20
N GLY A 10 6.65 2.37 5.97
CA GLY A 10 6.02 3.28 5.01
C GLY A 10 4.58 2.93 4.66
N ILE A 11 4.34 1.67 4.31
CA ILE A 11 3.01 1.15 3.98
C ILE A 11 2.09 1.26 5.18
N ASN A 12 2.52 0.87 6.38
CA ASN A 12 1.72 1.01 7.59
C ASN A 12 1.38 2.49 7.87
N ALA A 13 2.36 3.39 7.74
CA ALA A 13 2.10 4.82 7.90
C ALA A 13 1.09 5.36 6.86
N PHE A 14 1.16 4.88 5.62
CA PHE A 14 0.22 5.24 4.57
C PHE A 14 -1.18 4.65 4.80
N LEU A 15 -1.28 3.39 5.25
CA LEU A 15 -2.53 2.76 5.64
C LEU A 15 -3.19 3.54 6.78
N THR A 16 -2.44 3.86 7.84
CA THR A 16 -2.95 4.69 8.93
C THR A 16 -3.44 6.05 8.45
N ALA A 17 -2.72 6.68 7.51
CA ALA A 17 -3.13 7.97 6.94
C ALA A 17 -4.40 7.88 6.06
N THR A 18 -4.65 6.75 5.40
CA THR A 18 -5.78 6.57 4.48
C THR A 18 -7.03 5.98 5.15
N TYR A 19 -6.85 5.14 6.16
CA TYR A 19 -7.94 4.52 6.93
C TYR A 19 -8.31 5.31 8.19
N GLY A 20 -7.47 6.25 8.63
CA GLY A 20 -7.74 7.16 9.75
C GLY A 20 -7.65 6.53 11.15
N HIS A 21 -7.15 5.30 11.25
CA HIS A 21 -6.87 4.58 12.49
C HIS A 21 -5.59 3.76 12.31
N ASP A 22 -4.99 3.26 13.39
CA ASP A 22 -3.76 2.47 13.27
C ASP A 22 -4.03 1.18 12.48
N THR A 23 -3.53 1.12 11.24
CA THR A 23 -3.79 0.02 10.31
C THR A 23 -2.47 -0.50 9.79
N ARG A 24 -2.17 -1.77 10.05
CA ARG A 24 -0.98 -2.44 9.54
C ARG A 24 -1.33 -3.29 8.34
N LEU A 25 -0.33 -3.54 7.48
CA LEU A 25 -0.49 -4.41 6.31
C LEU A 25 -1.02 -5.81 6.70
N ILE A 26 -0.52 -6.37 7.81
CA ILE A 26 -0.98 -7.68 8.29
C ILE A 26 -2.45 -7.67 8.71
N ASP A 27 -2.91 -6.57 9.32
CA ASP A 27 -4.31 -6.44 9.74
C ASP A 27 -5.18 -6.33 8.49
N LEU A 28 -4.76 -5.54 7.49
CA LEU A 28 -5.45 -5.45 6.21
C LEU A 28 -5.59 -6.83 5.54
N LEU A 29 -4.52 -7.62 5.47
CA LEU A 29 -4.57 -8.97 4.91
C LEU A 29 -5.52 -9.90 5.68
N ALA A 30 -5.55 -9.82 7.02
CA ALA A 30 -6.51 -10.57 7.80
C ALA A 30 -7.96 -10.19 7.47
N HIS A 31 -8.24 -8.90 7.23
CA HIS A 31 -9.56 -8.44 6.77
C HIS A 31 -9.90 -8.90 5.34
N LEU A 32 -8.90 -9.24 4.52
CA LEU A 32 -9.07 -9.81 3.17
C LEU A 32 -9.27 -11.33 3.17
N HIS A 33 -9.56 -11.91 4.34
CA HIS A 33 -9.84 -13.34 4.54
C HIS A 33 -8.62 -14.26 4.36
N PHE A 34 -7.40 -13.76 4.57
CA PHE A 34 -6.21 -14.62 4.68
C PHE A 34 -6.11 -15.20 6.09
N ASP A 35 -5.92 -16.52 6.19
CA ASP A 35 -5.80 -17.23 7.46
C ASP A 35 -4.42 -17.06 8.13
N HIS A 36 -4.26 -17.56 9.35
CA HIS A 36 -3.00 -17.44 10.08
C HIS A 36 -1.80 -18.12 9.39
N GLN A 37 -2.00 -19.26 8.70
CA GLN A 37 -0.95 -19.97 8.00
C GLN A 37 -0.49 -19.19 6.76
N GLN A 38 -1.43 -18.61 6.03
CA GLN A 38 -1.16 -17.73 4.89
C GLN A 38 -0.44 -16.45 5.34
N LEU A 39 -0.90 -15.82 6.42
CA LEU A 39 -0.27 -14.63 7.00
C LEU A 39 1.17 -14.90 7.46
N ASP A 40 1.42 -16.07 8.05
CA ASP A 40 2.77 -16.49 8.44
C ASP A 40 3.66 -16.69 7.21
N SER A 41 3.16 -17.38 6.18
CA SER A 41 3.87 -17.59 4.91
C SER A 41 4.20 -16.25 4.22
N ILE A 42 3.26 -15.30 4.23
CA ILE A 42 3.49 -13.95 3.71
C ILE A 42 4.61 -13.27 4.48
N ARG A 43 4.61 -13.36 5.81
CA ARG A 43 5.61 -12.71 6.65
C ARG A 43 7.02 -13.29 6.45
N THR A 44 7.13 -14.60 6.24
CA THR A 44 8.42 -15.30 6.14
C THR A 44 8.99 -15.36 4.72
N GLU A 45 8.13 -15.55 3.71
CA GLU A 45 8.56 -15.90 2.35
C GLU A 45 8.15 -14.87 1.30
N TYR A 46 6.92 -14.34 1.38
CA TYR A 46 6.34 -13.51 0.31
C TYR A 46 6.25 -12.02 0.65
N LEU A 47 6.91 -11.55 1.70
CA LEU A 47 6.74 -10.19 2.20
C LEU A 47 7.05 -9.14 1.13
N GLN A 48 8.12 -9.36 0.36
CA GLN A 48 8.49 -8.46 -0.73
C GLN A 48 7.45 -8.45 -1.85
N ASP A 49 6.92 -9.61 -2.22
CA ASP A 49 5.93 -9.72 -3.29
C ASP A 49 4.62 -9.05 -2.89
N VAL A 50 4.21 -9.17 -1.62
CA VAL A 50 3.04 -8.45 -1.09
C VAL A 50 3.27 -6.95 -1.07
N ILE A 51 4.46 -6.49 -0.66
CA ILE A 51 4.84 -5.07 -0.74
C ILE A 51 4.73 -4.58 -2.19
N ASN A 52 5.32 -5.31 -3.14
CA ASN A 52 5.31 -4.96 -4.55
C ASN A 52 3.89 -4.93 -5.13
N ALA A 53 3.06 -5.90 -4.75
CA ALA A 53 1.65 -5.96 -5.14
C ALA A 53 0.87 -4.76 -4.59
N TYR A 54 1.05 -4.43 -3.32
CA TYR A 54 0.40 -3.27 -2.70
C TYR A 54 0.84 -1.96 -3.36
N THR A 55 2.14 -1.76 -3.50
CA THR A 55 2.73 -0.58 -4.15
C THR A 55 2.26 -0.44 -5.60
N GLY A 56 2.20 -1.54 -6.35
CA GLY A 56 1.67 -1.59 -7.72
C GLY A 56 0.19 -1.23 -7.79
N ALA A 57 -0.63 -1.76 -6.89
CA ALA A 57 -2.06 -1.44 -6.82
C ALA A 57 -2.30 0.05 -6.53
N VAL A 58 -1.54 0.64 -5.59
CA VAL A 58 -1.59 2.09 -5.32
C VAL A 58 -1.17 2.88 -6.57
N GLN A 59 -0.09 2.47 -7.25
CA GLN A 59 0.37 3.14 -8.46
C GLN A 59 -0.71 3.15 -9.54
N GLU A 60 -1.32 2.00 -9.81
CA GLU A 60 -2.36 1.86 -10.84
C GLU A 60 -3.55 2.80 -10.57
N GLN A 61 -4.03 2.85 -9.32
CA GLN A 61 -5.16 3.71 -8.96
C GLN A 61 -4.81 5.20 -8.98
N VAL A 62 -3.58 5.58 -8.59
CA VAL A 62 -3.18 7.00 -8.55
C VAL A 62 -2.84 7.52 -9.93
N VAL A 63 -2.17 6.73 -10.77
CA VAL A 63 -1.72 7.13 -12.12
C VAL A 63 -2.90 7.38 -13.08
N ALA A 64 -4.10 6.85 -12.78
CA ALA A 64 -5.31 7.15 -13.53
C ALA A 64 -5.73 8.64 -13.51
N ASP A 65 -5.27 9.43 -12.53
CA ASP A 65 -5.48 10.89 -12.50
C ASP A 65 -4.51 11.64 -13.42
N ARG A 66 -4.91 12.81 -13.92
CA ARG A 66 -4.07 13.67 -14.78
C ARG A 66 -2.71 13.99 -14.16
N ASP A 67 -2.63 14.16 -12.84
CA ASP A 67 -1.37 14.40 -12.12
C ASP A 67 -0.79 13.12 -11.48
N GLY A 68 -1.38 11.96 -11.77
CA GLY A 68 -1.20 10.72 -11.05
C GLY A 68 0.25 10.25 -10.91
N ALA A 69 1.03 10.30 -12.00
CA ALA A 69 2.44 9.93 -11.95
C ALA A 69 3.25 10.77 -10.94
N ARG A 70 2.99 12.09 -10.88
CA ARG A 70 3.66 12.99 -9.95
C ARG A 70 3.16 12.77 -8.52
N LEU A 71 1.85 12.57 -8.33
CA LEU A 71 1.27 12.26 -7.03
C LEU A 71 1.87 10.97 -6.44
N TYR A 72 1.94 9.93 -7.25
CA TYR A 72 2.52 8.65 -6.85
C TYR A 72 4.00 8.79 -6.47
N GLN A 73 4.82 9.48 -7.26
CA GLN A 73 6.23 9.69 -6.91
C GLN A 73 6.41 10.48 -5.61
N ILE A 74 5.52 11.44 -5.31
CA ILE A 74 5.53 12.14 -4.02
C ILE A 74 5.21 11.16 -2.89
N LEU A 75 4.19 10.30 -3.05
CA LEU A 75 3.87 9.26 -2.06
C LEU A 75 5.02 8.29 -1.82
N VAL A 76 5.64 7.78 -2.90
CA VAL A 76 6.78 6.85 -2.80
C VAL A 76 7.90 7.46 -1.99
N ARG A 77 8.30 8.70 -2.27
CA ARG A 77 9.36 9.40 -1.52
C ARG A 77 8.94 9.72 -0.10
N ARG A 78 7.68 10.11 0.11
CA ARG A 78 7.17 10.56 1.40
C ARG A 78 7.01 9.43 2.39
N PHE A 79 6.64 8.24 1.93
CA PHE A 79 6.40 7.08 2.76
C PHE A 79 7.52 6.03 2.66
N GLY A 80 8.38 6.08 1.64
CA GLY A 80 9.49 5.14 1.47
C GLY A 80 9.08 3.82 0.80
N PHE A 81 8.14 3.86 -0.14
CA PHE A 81 7.69 2.64 -0.86
C PHE A 81 8.78 2.02 -1.72
N ASP A 82 9.81 2.78 -2.07
CA ASP A 82 11.01 2.33 -2.80
C ASP A 82 12.08 1.71 -1.87
N GLY A 83 11.81 1.65 -0.57
CA GLY A 83 12.75 1.16 0.44
C GLY A 83 13.84 2.15 0.81
N ASN A 84 13.73 3.41 0.38
CA ASN A 84 14.54 4.52 0.86
C ASN A 84 13.85 5.19 2.05
N PRO A 85 14.63 5.81 2.96
CA PRO A 85 14.06 6.60 4.05
C PRO A 85 13.10 7.67 3.53
N ALA A 86 12.02 7.90 4.27
CA ALA A 86 11.02 8.92 3.94
C ALA A 86 11.66 10.31 3.80
N ASP A 87 11.47 10.95 2.65
CA ASP A 87 11.88 12.33 2.39
C ASP A 87 10.95 13.32 3.14
N THR A 88 11.51 14.42 3.60
CA THR A 88 10.69 15.52 4.12
C THR A 88 10.00 16.27 2.98
N LEU A 89 8.87 16.94 3.26
CA LEU A 89 8.23 17.83 2.27
C LEU A 89 9.19 18.89 1.71
N ARG A 90 10.19 19.31 2.51
CA ARG A 90 11.21 20.27 2.09
C ARG A 90 12.18 19.67 1.08
N ASP A 91 12.61 18.43 1.30
CA ASP A 91 13.54 17.72 0.40
C ASP A 91 12.86 17.40 -0.93
N ILE A 92 11.62 16.92 -0.87
CA ILE A 92 10.79 16.71 -2.06
C ILE A 92 10.60 18.04 -2.81
N ALA A 93 10.26 19.12 -2.12
CA ALA A 93 10.06 20.43 -2.77
C ALA A 93 11.32 20.93 -3.50
N LYS A 94 12.50 20.76 -2.86
CA LYS A 94 13.79 21.09 -3.46
C LYS A 94 14.05 20.27 -4.73
N ASN A 95 13.81 18.96 -4.67
CA ASN A 95 14.03 18.05 -5.80
C ASN A 95 13.12 18.34 -7.00
N TYR A 96 11.88 18.79 -6.74
CA TYR A 96 10.91 19.11 -7.78
C TYR A 96 10.96 20.57 -8.26
N GLY A 97 11.80 21.42 -7.64
CA GLY A 97 11.90 22.84 -7.98
C GLY A 97 10.61 23.62 -7.68
N VAL A 98 9.83 23.20 -6.68
CA VAL A 98 8.55 23.82 -6.30
C VAL A 98 8.54 24.21 -4.83
N SER A 99 7.51 24.93 -4.39
CA SER A 99 7.37 25.29 -2.98
C SER A 99 6.99 24.08 -2.12
N ARG A 100 7.38 24.11 -0.84
CA ARG A 100 6.95 23.13 0.17
C ARG A 100 5.43 23.02 0.23
N GLU A 101 4.74 24.15 0.13
CA GLU A 101 3.29 24.20 0.16
C GLU A 101 2.68 23.48 -1.06
N ARG A 102 3.28 23.61 -2.25
CA ARG A 102 2.84 22.86 -3.42
C ARG A 102 2.96 21.35 -3.22
N ILE A 103 4.05 20.86 -2.64
CA ILE A 103 4.19 19.44 -2.32
C ILE A 103 3.16 19.00 -1.27
N ARG A 104 2.94 19.80 -0.21
CA ARG A 104 1.91 19.51 0.81
C ARG A 104 0.51 19.38 0.19
N GLN A 105 0.17 20.24 -0.77
CA GLN A 105 -1.11 20.17 -1.49
C GLN A 105 -1.23 18.91 -2.34
N LEU A 106 -0.16 18.53 -3.05
CA LEU A 106 -0.12 17.32 -3.87
C LEU A 106 -0.21 16.06 -3.00
N GLU A 107 0.52 16.01 -1.88
CA GLU A 107 0.42 14.93 -0.88
C GLU A 107 -1.01 14.76 -0.38
N GLN A 108 -1.66 15.84 0.06
CA GLN A 108 -3.06 15.79 0.52
C GLN A 108 -4.03 15.38 -0.59
N LYS A 109 -3.83 15.83 -1.83
CA LYS A 109 -4.64 15.40 -2.97
C LYS A 109 -4.54 13.89 -3.14
N ALA A 110 -3.32 13.34 -3.14
CA ALA A 110 -3.07 11.92 -3.28
C ALA A 110 -3.69 11.12 -2.12
N LEU A 111 -3.47 11.54 -0.87
CA LEU A 111 -4.05 10.89 0.32
C LEU A 111 -5.58 10.90 0.28
N LYS A 112 -6.20 12.02 -0.10
CA LYS A 112 -7.67 12.12 -0.20
C LYS A 112 -8.24 11.20 -1.27
N MET A 113 -7.55 11.06 -2.40
CA MET A 113 -7.93 10.10 -3.44
C MET A 113 -7.85 8.66 -2.88
N CYS A 114 -6.70 8.28 -2.32
CA CYS A 114 -6.48 6.94 -1.77
C CYS A 114 -7.36 6.62 -0.57
N ALA A 115 -7.84 7.61 0.19
CA ALA A 115 -8.78 7.40 1.30
C ALA A 115 -10.23 7.13 0.83
N SER A 116 -10.56 7.43 -0.44
CA SER A 116 -11.90 7.20 -0.97
C SER A 116 -12.25 5.70 -0.95
N LYS A 117 -13.50 5.37 -0.61
CA LYS A 117 -13.94 3.96 -0.54
C LYS A 117 -13.73 3.21 -1.86
N ALA A 118 -13.93 3.89 -2.99
CA ALA A 118 -13.77 3.31 -4.32
C ALA A 118 -12.31 2.90 -4.58
N ILE A 119 -11.34 3.80 -4.35
CA ILE A 119 -9.93 3.50 -4.56
C ILE A 119 -9.44 2.46 -3.55
N ARG A 120 -9.85 2.55 -2.28
CA ARG A 120 -9.48 1.53 -1.28
C ARG A 120 -9.98 0.15 -1.65
N GLY A 121 -11.25 0.02 -2.02
CA GLY A 121 -11.81 -1.26 -2.46
C GLY A 121 -11.10 -1.82 -3.69
N ALA A 122 -10.69 -0.95 -4.64
CA ALA A 122 -9.91 -1.37 -5.79
C ALA A 122 -8.50 -1.86 -5.41
N ILE A 123 -7.79 -1.14 -4.53
CA ILE A 123 -6.48 -1.55 -4.01
C ILE A 123 -6.59 -2.87 -3.25
N GLU A 124 -7.58 -3.01 -2.38
CA GLU A 124 -7.87 -4.22 -1.61
C GLU A 124 -8.14 -5.42 -2.51
N THR A 125 -8.93 -5.23 -3.57
CA THR A 125 -9.23 -6.28 -4.55
C THR A 125 -7.98 -6.72 -5.29
N LEU A 126 -7.21 -5.78 -5.82
CA LEU A 126 -5.96 -6.07 -6.53
C LEU A 126 -4.92 -6.75 -5.62
N LEU A 127 -4.80 -6.27 -4.38
CA LEU A 127 -3.93 -6.87 -3.38
C LEU A 127 -4.35 -8.31 -3.09
N ARG A 128 -5.64 -8.54 -2.79
CA ARG A 128 -6.18 -9.87 -2.52
C ARG A 128 -5.88 -10.82 -3.67
N ASP A 129 -6.16 -10.42 -4.90
CA ASP A 129 -5.97 -11.27 -6.07
C ASP A 129 -4.48 -11.55 -6.35
N ALA A 130 -3.59 -10.62 -6.02
CA ALA A 130 -2.14 -10.82 -6.12
C ALA A 130 -1.63 -11.76 -5.02
N VAL A 131 -2.03 -11.54 -3.76
CA VAL A 131 -1.63 -12.39 -2.63
C VAL A 131 -2.18 -13.80 -2.76
N ALA A 132 -3.43 -13.96 -3.23
CA ALA A 132 -4.05 -15.25 -3.52
C ALA A 132 -3.24 -16.11 -4.51
N LYS A 133 -2.52 -15.48 -5.45
CA LYS A 133 -1.64 -16.20 -6.39
C LYS A 133 -0.33 -16.68 -5.74
N LEU A 134 0.08 -16.08 -4.63
CA LEU A 134 1.33 -16.38 -3.94
C LEU A 134 1.13 -17.47 -2.88
N VAL A 135 0.10 -17.34 -2.04
CA VAL A 135 -0.14 -18.23 -0.89
C VAL A 135 -1.36 -19.14 -1.06
N GLY A 136 -1.91 -19.21 -2.28
CA GLY A 136 -3.19 -19.85 -2.54
C GLY A 136 -4.37 -18.92 -2.23
N GLY A 137 -5.53 -19.21 -2.83
CA GLY A 137 -6.74 -18.41 -2.62
C GLY A 137 -7.11 -18.31 -1.13
N PRO A 138 -7.89 -17.28 -0.73
CA PRO A 138 -8.54 -17.30 0.58
C PRO A 138 -9.24 -18.64 0.72
N GLN A 139 -8.99 -19.38 1.81
CA GLN A 139 -9.68 -20.64 2.03
C GLN A 139 -11.17 -20.33 2.04
N GLU A 140 -11.93 -20.80 1.05
CA GLU A 140 -13.38 -20.85 1.18
C GLU A 140 -13.66 -21.59 2.50
N PRO A 141 -14.65 -21.16 3.31
CA PRO A 141 -15.01 -21.88 4.50
C PRO A 141 -15.26 -23.32 4.05
N VAL A 142 -14.46 -24.24 4.59
CA VAL A 142 -14.58 -25.68 4.31
C VAL A 142 -16.05 -26.01 4.52
N GLU A 143 -16.83 -26.13 3.44
CA GLU A 143 -18.19 -26.61 3.52
C GLU A 143 -18.03 -27.97 4.17
N ALA A 144 -18.52 -28.07 5.40
CA ALA A 144 -18.59 -29.31 6.15
C ALA A 144 -19.50 -30.25 5.37
N THR A 145 -18.94 -30.91 4.36
CA THR A 145 -19.45 -32.15 3.81
C THR A 145 -19.17 -33.20 4.87
N THR A 146 -20.02 -33.22 5.88
CA THR A 146 -20.22 -34.40 6.70
C THR A 146 -21.66 -34.82 6.46
N ALA A 147 -21.76 -35.80 5.56
CA ALA A 147 -22.90 -36.66 5.38
C ALA A 147 -23.26 -37.43 6.67
#